data_AF-A0A136MXL5-F1
#
_entry.id   AF-A0A136MXL5-F1
#
_cell.length_a   1.000
_cell.length_b   1.000
_cell.length_c   1.000
_cell.angle_alpha   90.00
_cell.angle_beta   90.00
_cell.angle_gamma   90.00
#
_symmetry.space_group_name_H-M   'P 1'
#
loop_
_entity.id
_entity.type
_entity.pdbx_description
1 polymer ?
#
loop_
_entity_poly.entity_id
_entity_poly.type
_entity_poly.pdbx_seq_one_letter_code
_entity_poly.pdbx_strand_id
1 'polypeptide(L)'
;MNLQLLKNGVFVVVFLMLVHAWIGESSAQGEPQSATDENEIRFFVSPEGNDAWSGRYKKPNGSKTDGPVATPEGALQALRKLRAKGPIESPVEIQFREGLYLIPSTLTLTAEDSGSSLAPVTFMAFPGERAILSGGRKIPGWVRSRLGKEIGREVWMTELPDVKNGKWYFKQLFVNGKRLPRTRLPETGYYHFTSLVESTGEHTWSEGVMAAGFNPGDLQNWKNLKDVEIVALTRWIESRSPIESLDLDKHIVNFAKKSVFRLEDSRTSGKFSQYWVENVFEALKESHQWYLDRNEGMLYFIPEKGETPGSVHAMLRH
;
A
#
# COMPACT_ATOMS: atom_id res chain seq x y z
N MET A 1 17.15 -48.96 5.77
CA MET A 1 18.61 -49.13 5.92
C MET A 1 19.00 -50.46 5.28
N ASN A 2 19.39 -50.41 4.00
CA ASN A 2 20.32 -51.36 3.41
C ASN A 2 20.75 -50.77 2.06
N LEU A 3 22.02 -50.39 2.03
CA LEU A 3 22.74 -49.78 0.93
C LEU A 3 23.61 -50.89 0.35
N GLN A 4 23.54 -51.14 -0.95
CA GLN A 4 24.65 -51.77 -1.66
C GLN A 4 24.86 -51.08 -3.00
N LEU A 5 26.08 -50.56 -3.14
CA LEU A 5 26.65 -49.83 -4.25
C LEU A 5 27.49 -50.78 -5.11
N LEU A 6 27.94 -50.22 -6.26
CA LEU A 6 28.99 -50.62 -7.22
C LEU A 6 28.36 -51.10 -8.56
N LYS A 7 28.78 -50.67 -9.76
CA LYS A 7 29.88 -49.81 -10.22
C LYS A 7 29.70 -49.53 -11.72
N ASN A 8 30.19 -48.37 -12.18
CA ASN A 8 30.81 -48.06 -13.48
C ASN A 8 29.94 -47.94 -14.76
N GLY A 9 30.15 -46.83 -15.49
CA GLY A 9 29.78 -46.68 -16.89
C GLY A 9 29.78 -45.24 -17.40
N VAL A 10 30.96 -44.64 -17.57
CA VAL A 10 31.14 -43.38 -18.33
C VAL A 10 30.90 -43.68 -19.81
N PHE A 11 30.03 -42.93 -20.49
CA PHE A 11 29.94 -42.92 -21.95
C PHE A 11 30.26 -41.52 -22.48
N VAL A 12 31.36 -41.47 -23.24
CA VAL A 12 31.80 -40.36 -24.07
C VAL A 12 30.94 -40.36 -25.34
N VAL A 13 30.32 -39.23 -25.68
CA VAL A 13 29.69 -39.03 -27.00
C VAL A 13 30.53 -38.02 -27.78
N VAL A 14 31.06 -38.51 -28.89
CA VAL A 14 31.92 -37.81 -29.84
C VAL A 14 31.09 -36.89 -30.74
N PHE A 15 31.61 -35.68 -30.92
CA PHE A 15 31.13 -34.63 -31.81
C PHE A 15 31.38 -35.00 -33.28
N LEU A 16 30.38 -34.88 -34.16
CA LEU A 16 30.57 -34.93 -35.60
C LEU A 16 29.93 -33.69 -36.22
N MET A 17 30.78 -32.71 -36.54
CA MET A 17 30.43 -31.52 -37.31
C MET A 17 30.20 -31.92 -38.78
N LEU A 18 29.00 -31.68 -39.29
CA LEU A 18 28.73 -31.59 -40.71
C LEU A 18 28.47 -30.13 -41.07
N VAL A 19 29.44 -29.52 -41.74
CA VAL A 19 29.31 -28.21 -42.39
C VAL A 19 28.60 -28.43 -43.72
N HIS A 20 27.42 -27.85 -43.88
CA HIS A 20 26.84 -27.59 -45.19
C HIS A 20 26.63 -26.09 -45.33
N ALA A 21 27.42 -25.48 -46.21
CA ALA A 21 27.20 -24.13 -46.68
C ALA A 21 25.97 -24.12 -47.59
N TRP A 22 24.96 -23.31 -47.23
CA TRP A 22 23.87 -22.96 -48.11
C TRP A 22 23.79 -21.44 -48.18
N ILE A 23 24.11 -20.91 -49.36
CA ILE A 23 23.94 -19.50 -49.73
C ILE A 23 22.49 -19.39 -50.22
N GLY A 24 21.66 -18.64 -49.50
CA GLY A 24 20.28 -18.36 -49.86
C GLY A 24 19.93 -16.92 -49.52
N GLU A 25 19.40 -16.20 -50.51
CA GLU A 25 19.05 -14.78 -50.49
C GLU A 25 18.15 -14.38 -49.30
N SER A 26 18.60 -13.35 -48.58
CA SER A 26 17.83 -12.63 -47.57
C SER A 26 16.69 -11.85 -48.25
N SER A 27 15.54 -12.50 -48.40
CA SER A 27 14.26 -11.79 -48.53
C SER A 27 13.81 -11.40 -47.11
N ALA A 28 13.75 -10.09 -46.87
CA ALA A 28 13.24 -9.52 -45.63
C ALA A 28 11.75 -9.87 -45.48
N GLN A 29 11.46 -10.94 -44.74
CA GLN A 29 10.12 -11.17 -44.21
C GLN A 29 10.02 -10.39 -42.90
N GLY A 30 9.34 -9.25 -42.96
CA GLY A 30 8.90 -8.54 -41.77
C GLY A 30 8.05 -9.47 -40.92
N GLU A 31 8.26 -9.42 -39.60
CA GLU A 31 7.38 -10.06 -38.62
C GLU A 31 5.93 -9.67 -38.91
N PRO A 32 4.97 -10.61 -38.86
CA PRO A 32 3.57 -10.27 -39.02
C PRO A 32 3.16 -9.39 -37.85
N GLN A 33 2.95 -8.10 -38.10
CA GLN A 33 2.11 -7.26 -37.26
C GLN A 33 0.77 -7.97 -37.12
N SER A 34 0.47 -8.49 -35.93
CA SER A 34 -0.86 -9.01 -35.61
C SER A 34 -1.86 -7.90 -35.93
N ALA A 35 -2.76 -8.17 -36.88
CA ALA A 35 -3.82 -7.26 -37.26
C ALA A 35 -4.58 -6.82 -36.01
N THR A 36 -4.40 -5.55 -35.63
CA THR A 36 -5.28 -4.92 -34.66
C THR A 36 -6.63 -4.77 -35.33
N ASP A 37 -7.66 -5.36 -34.72
CA ASP A 37 -9.05 -5.18 -35.10
C ASP A 37 -9.33 -3.68 -35.32
N GLU A 38 -9.54 -3.26 -36.57
CA GLU A 38 -9.55 -1.84 -36.97
C GLU A 38 -10.73 -1.04 -36.38
N ASN A 39 -11.70 -1.74 -35.79
CA ASN A 39 -12.90 -1.15 -35.23
C ASN A 39 -12.80 -0.77 -33.74
N GLU A 40 -11.72 -1.11 -33.03
CA GLU A 40 -11.62 -0.86 -31.59
C GLU A 40 -10.85 0.43 -31.25
N ILE A 41 -11.47 1.29 -30.44
CA ILE A 41 -10.92 2.59 -30.06
C ILE A 41 -10.05 2.41 -28.81
N ARG A 42 -8.74 2.61 -28.92
CA ARG A 42 -7.82 2.46 -27.78
C ARG A 42 -7.21 3.79 -27.34
N PHE A 43 -7.18 4.00 -26.03
CA PHE A 43 -6.39 5.02 -25.35
C PHE A 43 -5.37 4.34 -24.45
N PHE A 44 -4.17 4.89 -24.40
CA PHE A 44 -3.07 4.41 -23.56
C PHE A 44 -2.76 5.46 -22.49
N VAL A 45 -2.63 5.00 -21.26
CA VAL A 45 -2.27 5.81 -20.09
C VAL A 45 -0.94 5.31 -19.57
N SER A 46 0.02 6.18 -19.25
CA SER A 46 1.37 5.81 -18.79
C SER A 46 1.89 6.85 -17.80
N PRO A 47 2.59 6.47 -16.72
CA PRO A 47 3.15 7.46 -15.79
C PRO A 47 4.13 8.45 -16.44
N GLU A 48 4.75 8.06 -17.55
CA GLU A 48 5.66 8.86 -18.38
C GLU A 48 4.94 9.59 -19.53
N GLY A 49 3.61 9.50 -19.59
CA GLY A 49 2.77 10.13 -20.59
C GLY A 49 2.61 11.64 -20.41
N ASN A 50 1.73 12.23 -21.20
CA ASN A 50 1.39 13.65 -21.11
C ASN A 50 -0.10 13.86 -21.42
N ASP A 51 -0.85 14.48 -20.50
CA ASP A 51 -2.30 14.70 -20.66
C ASP A 51 -2.67 15.70 -21.79
N ALA A 52 -1.67 16.39 -22.36
CA ALA A 52 -1.85 17.18 -23.58
C ALA A 52 -1.86 16.32 -24.86
N TRP A 53 -1.40 15.07 -24.80
CA TRP A 53 -1.40 14.14 -25.93
C TRP A 53 -2.78 13.50 -26.16
N SER A 54 -2.95 12.88 -27.32
CA SER A 54 -4.22 12.27 -27.70
C SER A 54 -4.51 10.97 -26.94
N GLY A 55 -3.47 10.32 -26.40
CA GLY A 55 -3.57 8.99 -25.80
C GLY A 55 -3.64 7.87 -26.84
N ARG A 56 -3.57 8.14 -28.15
CA ARG A 56 -3.82 7.14 -29.20
C ARG A 56 -2.62 6.25 -29.51
N TYR A 57 -1.43 6.60 -29.02
CA TYR A 57 -0.21 5.85 -29.25
C TYR A 57 0.27 5.15 -27.98
N LYS A 58 0.68 3.88 -28.12
CA LYS A 58 1.21 3.05 -27.02
C LYS A 58 2.47 3.64 -26.38
N LYS A 59 3.24 4.40 -27.15
CA LYS A 59 4.50 5.07 -26.79
C LYS A 59 4.52 6.45 -27.44
N PRO A 60 5.32 7.40 -26.94
CA PRO A 60 5.52 8.68 -27.62
C PRO A 60 5.92 8.48 -29.08
N ASN A 61 5.36 9.27 -29.99
CA ASN A 61 5.78 9.28 -31.39
C ASN A 61 7.21 9.83 -31.54
N GLY A 62 7.82 9.65 -32.72
CA GLY A 62 9.23 10.02 -32.94
C GLY A 62 9.55 11.50 -32.66
N SER A 63 8.60 12.40 -32.89
CA SER A 63 8.70 13.84 -32.60
C SER A 63 8.35 14.22 -31.16
N LYS A 64 7.89 13.27 -30.32
CA LYS A 64 7.37 13.50 -28.96
C LYS A 64 6.26 14.55 -28.89
N THR A 65 5.46 14.66 -29.94
CA THR A 65 4.30 15.56 -30.02
C THR A 65 2.99 14.86 -29.68
N ASP A 66 2.99 13.53 -29.65
CA ASP A 66 1.85 12.71 -29.25
C ASP A 66 2.32 11.40 -28.60
N GLY A 67 1.44 10.70 -27.89
CA GLY A 67 1.77 9.54 -27.07
C GLY A 67 0.63 9.14 -26.12
N PRO A 68 0.92 8.34 -25.08
CA PRO A 68 -0.03 8.01 -24.03
C PRO A 68 -0.33 9.24 -23.14
N VAL A 69 -1.55 9.36 -22.63
CA VAL A 69 -1.87 10.34 -21.59
C VAL A 69 -1.22 9.93 -20.26
N ALA A 70 -1.04 10.88 -19.34
CA ALA A 70 -0.33 10.66 -18.08
C ALA A 70 -1.22 10.08 -16.99
N THR A 71 -2.48 10.53 -16.93
CA THR A 71 -3.36 10.32 -15.77
C THR A 71 -4.68 9.62 -16.12
N PRO A 72 -5.34 8.96 -15.15
CA PRO A 72 -6.72 8.48 -15.32
C PRO A 72 -7.67 9.61 -15.76
N GLU A 73 -7.52 10.81 -15.19
CA GLU A 73 -8.29 12.01 -15.56
C GLU A 73 -8.02 12.42 -17.02
N GLY A 74 -6.77 12.40 -17.46
CA GLY A 74 -6.37 12.65 -18.84
C GLY A 74 -7.02 11.66 -19.81
N ALA A 75 -7.17 10.40 -19.41
CA ALA A 75 -7.86 9.39 -20.20
C ALA A 75 -9.36 9.67 -20.35
N LEU A 76 -10.03 10.08 -19.26
CA LEU A 76 -11.42 10.53 -19.32
C LEU A 76 -11.58 11.75 -20.22
N GLN A 77 -10.67 12.73 -20.13
CA GLN A 77 -10.69 13.90 -21.01
C GLN A 77 -10.51 13.52 -22.47
N ALA A 78 -9.63 12.57 -22.78
CA ALA A 78 -9.44 12.07 -24.15
C ALA A 78 -10.71 11.38 -24.69
N LEU A 79 -11.36 10.55 -23.87
CA LEU A 79 -12.64 9.93 -24.19
C LEU A 79 -13.74 10.98 -24.44
N ARG A 80 -13.88 11.97 -23.56
CA ARG A 80 -14.87 13.05 -23.70
C ARG A 80 -14.62 13.90 -24.94
N LYS A 81 -13.36 14.22 -25.25
CA LYS A 81 -12.96 14.92 -26.50
C LYS A 81 -13.35 14.12 -27.74
N LEU A 82 -13.24 12.79 -27.71
CA LEU A 82 -13.69 11.94 -28.80
C LEU A 82 -15.21 11.99 -28.94
N ARG A 83 -15.94 11.86 -27.82
CA ARG A 83 -17.41 11.91 -27.81
C ARG A 83 -17.99 13.25 -28.27
N ALA A 84 -17.29 14.36 -28.01
CA ALA A 84 -17.68 15.67 -28.50
C ALA A 84 -17.70 15.78 -30.04
N LYS A 85 -17.05 14.84 -30.76
CA LYS A 85 -17.06 14.78 -32.23
C LYS A 85 -18.24 13.98 -32.80
N GLY A 86 -18.97 13.22 -31.98
CA GLY A 86 -20.09 12.39 -32.40
C GLY A 86 -20.30 11.16 -31.50
N PRO A 87 -21.39 10.39 -31.74
CA PRO A 87 -21.64 9.14 -31.03
C PRO A 87 -20.49 8.15 -31.24
N ILE A 88 -20.15 7.42 -30.17
CA ILE A 88 -19.15 6.35 -30.21
C ILE A 88 -19.92 5.03 -30.33
N GLU A 89 -19.84 4.40 -31.50
CA GLU A 89 -20.55 3.15 -31.82
C GLU A 89 -19.67 1.90 -31.69
N SER A 90 -18.37 2.09 -31.44
CA SER A 90 -17.40 1.02 -31.22
C SER A 90 -16.98 0.90 -29.76
N PRO A 91 -16.58 -0.29 -29.29
CA PRO A 91 -15.94 -0.46 -27.99
C PRO A 91 -14.72 0.47 -27.82
N VAL A 92 -14.55 0.98 -26.61
CA VAL A 92 -13.39 1.80 -26.20
C VAL A 92 -12.62 1.09 -25.11
N GLU A 93 -11.32 0.93 -25.30
CA GLU A 93 -10.41 0.45 -24.25
C GLU A 93 -9.50 1.58 -23.78
N ILE A 94 -9.44 1.78 -22.47
CA ILE A 94 -8.48 2.65 -21.80
C ILE A 94 -7.48 1.73 -21.09
N GLN A 95 -6.31 1.59 -21.70
CA GLN A 95 -5.26 0.67 -21.28
C GLN A 95 -4.17 1.39 -20.49
N PHE A 96 -4.05 1.06 -19.21
CA PHE A 96 -3.04 1.60 -18.30
C PHE A 96 -1.76 0.78 -18.39
N ARG A 97 -0.66 1.43 -18.77
CA ARG A 97 0.67 0.84 -18.73
C ARG A 97 1.11 0.57 -17.29
N GLU A 98 2.13 -0.27 -17.12
CA GLU A 98 2.74 -0.57 -15.83
C GLU A 98 3.09 0.71 -15.08
N GLY A 99 2.73 0.74 -13.79
CA GLY A 99 3.15 1.82 -12.91
C GLY A 99 2.13 2.23 -11.87
N LEU A 100 2.50 3.25 -11.11
CA LEU A 100 1.72 3.82 -10.02
C LEU A 100 1.12 5.15 -10.46
N TYR A 101 -0.20 5.23 -10.51
CA TYR A 101 -0.96 6.43 -10.81
C TYR A 101 -1.51 7.01 -9.51
N LEU A 102 -0.93 8.11 -9.05
CA LEU A 102 -1.39 8.82 -7.87
C LEU A 102 -2.61 9.65 -8.23
N ILE A 103 -3.71 9.42 -7.51
CA ILE A 103 -5.00 10.09 -7.68
C ILE A 103 -5.20 11.01 -6.48
N PRO A 104 -4.87 12.31 -6.58
CA PRO A 104 -4.88 13.23 -5.44
C PRO A 104 -6.30 13.61 -4.98
N SER A 105 -7.32 13.32 -5.78
CA SER A 105 -8.73 13.62 -5.52
C SER A 105 -9.63 12.60 -6.21
N THR A 106 -10.87 12.43 -5.75
CA THR A 106 -11.84 11.49 -6.34
C THR A 106 -11.92 11.58 -7.86
N LEU A 107 -11.63 10.47 -8.55
CA LEU A 107 -11.88 10.32 -9.99
C LEU A 107 -13.39 10.23 -10.23
N THR A 108 -13.97 11.26 -10.82
CA THR A 108 -15.43 11.35 -11.03
C THR A 108 -15.80 10.91 -12.44
N LEU A 109 -16.50 9.77 -12.52
CA LEU A 109 -17.16 9.29 -13.72
C LEU A 109 -18.57 9.88 -13.81
N THR A 110 -18.94 10.32 -15.00
CA THR A 110 -20.23 10.96 -15.32
C THR A 110 -20.89 10.24 -16.49
N ALA A 111 -22.10 10.66 -16.87
CA ALA A 111 -22.80 10.11 -18.03
C ALA A 111 -22.00 10.25 -19.35
N GLU A 112 -21.10 11.24 -19.47
CA GLU A 112 -20.25 11.41 -20.65
C GLU A 112 -19.17 10.31 -20.78
N ASP A 113 -18.90 9.58 -19.71
CA ASP A 113 -17.88 8.52 -19.68
C ASP A 113 -18.48 7.14 -19.98
N SER A 114 -19.81 7.04 -20.04
CA SER A 114 -20.54 5.78 -20.21
C SER A 114 -20.42 5.21 -21.62
N GLY A 115 -20.25 3.90 -21.72
CA GLY A 115 -20.49 3.14 -22.95
C GLY A 115 -21.95 2.68 -23.07
N SER A 116 -22.23 1.89 -24.11
CA SER A 116 -23.45 1.08 -24.24
C SER A 116 -23.11 -0.41 -24.12
N SER A 117 -24.12 -1.28 -24.13
CA SER A 117 -23.89 -2.73 -24.20
C SER A 117 -23.20 -3.17 -25.50
N LEU A 118 -23.37 -2.41 -26.58
CA LEU A 118 -22.77 -2.69 -27.90
C LEU A 118 -21.42 -1.97 -28.08
N ALA A 119 -21.19 -0.88 -27.34
CA ALA A 119 -19.99 -0.05 -27.39
C ALA A 119 -19.53 0.28 -25.96
N PRO A 120 -19.02 -0.71 -25.19
CA PRO A 120 -18.61 -0.49 -23.81
C PRO A 120 -17.34 0.38 -23.74
N VAL A 121 -17.16 1.05 -22.60
CA VAL A 121 -15.90 1.71 -22.24
C VAL A 121 -15.24 0.87 -21.14
N THR A 122 -14.10 0.27 -21.45
CA THR A 122 -13.39 -0.64 -20.56
C THR A 122 -12.09 -0.02 -20.08
N PHE A 123 -11.91 0.10 -18.77
CA PHE A 123 -10.66 0.50 -18.13
C PHE A 123 -9.91 -0.76 -17.72
N MET A 124 -8.68 -0.92 -18.18
CA MET A 124 -7.90 -2.13 -17.91
C MET A 124 -6.40 -1.86 -17.85
N ALA A 125 -5.65 -2.73 -17.19
CA ALA A 125 -4.20 -2.73 -17.36
C ALA A 125 -3.84 -3.18 -18.79
N PHE A 126 -2.76 -2.65 -19.32
CA PHE A 126 -2.18 -3.13 -20.58
C PHE A 126 -1.83 -4.62 -20.44
N PRO A 127 -2.05 -5.46 -21.47
CA PRO A 127 -1.86 -6.90 -21.35
C PRO A 127 -0.47 -7.28 -20.79
N GLY A 128 -0.47 -8.06 -19.70
CA GLY A 128 0.76 -8.51 -19.02
C GLY A 128 1.39 -7.48 -18.08
N GLU A 129 0.86 -6.27 -17.98
CA GLU A 129 1.37 -5.19 -17.13
C GLU A 129 0.51 -4.99 -15.88
N ARG A 130 1.09 -4.36 -14.84
CA ARG A 130 0.38 -4.05 -13.58
C ARG A 130 0.28 -2.55 -13.37
N ALA A 131 -0.94 -2.02 -13.54
CA ALA A 131 -1.29 -0.65 -13.19
C ALA A 131 -1.87 -0.58 -11.78
N ILE A 132 -1.38 0.36 -10.97
CA ILE A 132 -1.89 0.60 -9.60
C ILE A 132 -2.43 2.03 -9.54
N LEU A 133 -3.75 2.15 -9.36
CA LEU A 133 -4.38 3.42 -9.03
C LEU A 133 -4.33 3.60 -7.50
N SER A 134 -3.76 4.71 -7.02
CA SER A 134 -3.53 4.93 -5.60
C SER A 134 -4.00 6.31 -5.17
N GLY A 135 -4.86 6.36 -4.16
CA GLY A 135 -5.21 7.60 -3.45
C GLY A 135 -4.14 8.07 -2.44
N GLY A 136 -2.95 7.46 -2.49
CA GLY A 136 -1.85 7.79 -1.59
C GLY A 136 -1.14 9.09 -1.98
N ARG A 137 -0.41 9.66 -1.02
CA ARG A 137 0.49 10.81 -1.24
C ARG A 137 1.93 10.32 -1.29
N LYS A 138 2.68 10.73 -2.31
CA LYS A 138 4.13 10.48 -2.39
C LYS A 138 4.83 11.13 -1.20
N ILE A 139 5.75 10.39 -0.57
CA ILE A 139 6.59 10.86 0.52
C ILE A 139 8.01 11.10 0.00
N PRO A 140 8.48 12.36 -0.11
CA PRO A 140 9.83 12.68 -0.55
C PRO A 140 10.84 12.76 0.61
N GLY A 141 12.09 13.11 0.30
CA GLY A 141 13.06 13.61 1.29
C GLY A 141 13.76 12.56 2.15
N TRP A 142 13.80 11.30 1.69
CA TRP A 142 14.38 10.21 2.46
C TRP A 142 15.90 10.33 2.61
N VAL A 143 16.37 10.25 3.86
CA VAL A 143 17.79 10.18 4.21
C VAL A 143 18.08 8.92 5.00
N ARG A 144 19.25 8.32 4.79
CA ARG A 144 19.73 7.20 5.60
C ARG A 144 20.21 7.72 6.95
N SER A 145 19.86 7.02 8.02
CA SER A 145 20.27 7.34 9.38
C SER A 145 20.46 6.06 10.20
N ARG A 146 20.90 6.20 11.46
CA ARG A 146 21.02 5.11 12.42
C ARG A 146 20.29 5.41 13.72
N LEU A 147 19.40 4.50 14.15
CA LEU A 147 18.73 4.56 15.44
C LEU A 147 19.46 3.72 16.50
N GLY A 148 19.56 4.27 17.70
CA GLY A 148 20.21 3.66 18.87
C GLY A 148 21.74 3.73 18.78
N LYS A 149 22.38 4.46 19.70
CA LYS A 149 23.85 4.66 19.68
C LYS A 149 24.66 3.37 19.83
N GLU A 150 24.09 2.34 20.45
CA GLU A 150 24.81 1.11 20.80
C GLU A 150 24.56 -0.07 19.85
N ILE A 151 23.34 -0.20 19.30
CA ILE A 151 22.96 -1.30 18.38
C ILE A 151 22.98 -0.83 16.91
N GLY A 152 22.84 0.48 16.65
CA GLY A 152 23.02 1.10 15.35
C GLY A 152 22.16 0.48 14.24
N ARG A 153 20.83 0.57 14.34
CA ARG A 153 19.93 0.08 13.28
C ARG A 153 19.86 1.07 12.15
N GLU A 154 20.11 0.62 10.93
CA GLU A 154 19.92 1.44 9.74
C GLU A 154 18.44 1.71 9.51
N VAL A 155 18.11 2.99 9.30
CA VAL A 155 16.76 3.43 9.00
C VAL A 155 16.79 4.42 7.85
N TRP A 156 15.66 4.51 7.16
CA TRP A 156 15.34 5.67 6.36
C TRP A 156 14.42 6.58 7.15
N MET A 157 14.70 7.87 7.12
CA MET A 157 13.86 8.88 7.76
C MET A 157 13.60 10.08 6.84
N THR A 158 12.50 10.78 7.08
CA THR A 158 12.16 12.03 6.39
C THR A 158 11.31 12.93 7.29
N GLU A 159 11.46 14.23 7.08
CA GLU A 159 10.68 15.27 7.75
C GLU A 159 9.38 15.56 7.00
N LEU A 160 8.28 15.66 7.75
CA LEU A 160 6.94 15.94 7.27
C LEU A 160 6.33 17.12 8.03
N PRO A 161 6.69 18.37 7.66
CA PRO A 161 6.21 19.57 8.37
C PRO A 161 4.68 19.69 8.43
N ASP A 162 3.98 19.27 7.38
CA ASP A 162 2.51 19.29 7.37
C ASP A 162 1.90 18.29 8.38
N VAL A 163 2.62 17.20 8.72
CA VAL A 163 2.19 16.27 9.79
C VAL A 163 2.41 16.92 11.16
N LYS A 164 3.59 17.52 11.38
CA LYS A 164 3.91 18.28 12.59
C LYS A 164 2.88 19.37 12.89
N ASN A 165 2.46 20.08 11.85
CA ASN A 165 1.46 21.15 11.93
C ASN A 165 0.01 20.64 12.00
N GLY A 166 -0.20 19.32 12.12
CA GLY A 166 -1.52 18.72 12.27
C GLY A 166 -2.42 18.81 11.03
N LYS A 167 -1.88 19.13 9.84
CA LYS A 167 -2.68 19.24 8.61
C LYS A 167 -3.14 17.88 8.10
N TRP A 168 -2.35 16.84 8.34
CA TRP A 168 -2.66 15.47 7.93
C TRP A 168 -1.81 14.45 8.69
N TYR A 169 -2.23 13.20 8.69
CA TYR A 169 -1.44 12.04 9.12
C TYR A 169 -1.99 10.78 8.45
N PHE A 170 -1.30 9.66 8.62
CA PHE A 170 -1.64 8.40 7.97
C PHE A 170 -1.32 7.22 8.89
N LYS A 171 -1.93 6.07 8.58
CA LYS A 171 -1.73 4.81 9.32
C LYS A 171 -1.26 3.66 8.44
N GLN A 172 -0.94 3.95 7.18
CA GLN A 172 -0.50 2.97 6.20
C GLN A 172 0.60 3.60 5.36
N LEU A 173 1.71 2.86 5.25
CA LEU A 173 2.86 3.23 4.44
C LEU A 173 3.14 2.11 3.44
N PHE A 174 3.45 2.49 2.21
CA PHE A 174 3.85 1.58 1.16
C PHE A 174 5.23 1.97 0.64
N VAL A 175 6.14 1.00 0.60
CA VAL A 175 7.49 1.15 0.05
C VAL A 175 7.62 0.14 -1.08
N ASN A 176 7.99 0.63 -2.28
CA ASN A 176 8.19 -0.19 -3.47
C ASN A 176 6.99 -1.12 -3.78
N GLY A 177 5.77 -0.60 -3.58
CA GLY A 177 4.52 -1.33 -3.82
C GLY A 177 4.09 -2.31 -2.73
N LYS A 178 4.89 -2.50 -1.66
CA LYS A 178 4.56 -3.35 -0.51
C LYS A 178 4.07 -2.50 0.66
N ARG A 179 2.99 -2.93 1.32
CA ARG A 179 2.52 -2.29 2.56
C ARG A 179 3.44 -2.71 3.71
N LEU A 180 3.97 -1.73 4.45
CA LEU A 180 4.79 -2.00 5.62
C LEU A 180 3.91 -2.05 6.89
N PRO A 181 4.09 -3.03 7.79
CA PRO A 181 3.44 -3.03 9.09
C PRO A 181 3.88 -1.82 9.94
N ARG A 182 2.90 -1.14 10.54
CA ARG A 182 3.17 -0.14 11.58
C ARG A 182 3.69 -0.87 12.81
N THR A 183 4.63 -0.28 13.53
CA THR A 183 5.15 -0.86 14.79
C THR A 183 4.03 -1.22 15.75
N ARG A 184 4.08 -2.41 16.36
CA ARG A 184 3.07 -2.89 17.30
C ARG A 184 3.65 -3.64 18.49
N LEU A 185 2.93 -3.67 19.62
CA LEU A 185 3.15 -4.59 20.74
C LEU A 185 1.83 -5.26 21.17
N PRO A 186 1.83 -6.54 21.58
CA PRO A 186 2.96 -7.44 21.40
C PRO A 186 3.22 -7.65 19.90
N GLU A 187 4.44 -8.05 19.54
CA GLU A 187 4.81 -8.28 18.14
C GLU A 187 3.89 -9.31 17.49
N THR A 188 3.52 -10.35 18.25
CA THR A 188 2.55 -11.37 17.88
C THR A 188 1.54 -11.60 19.02
N GLY A 189 0.33 -12.05 18.69
CA GLY A 189 -0.73 -12.26 19.66
C GLY A 189 -1.36 -10.97 20.19
N TYR A 190 -1.93 -11.04 21.40
CA TYR A 190 -2.70 -9.97 22.03
C TYR A 190 -2.46 -9.89 23.53
N TYR A 191 -2.51 -8.68 24.07
CA TYR A 191 -2.74 -8.44 25.49
C TYR A 191 -4.22 -8.57 25.81
N HIS A 192 -4.55 -8.56 27.11
CA HIS A 192 -5.93 -8.51 27.61
C HIS A 192 -6.06 -7.41 28.65
N PHE A 193 -7.16 -6.66 28.62
CA PHE A 193 -7.47 -5.78 29.75
C PHE A 193 -7.76 -6.61 31.01
N THR A 194 -7.57 -5.99 32.18
CA THR A 194 -7.71 -6.66 33.48
C THR A 194 -8.89 -6.13 34.31
N SER A 195 -9.36 -4.92 34.00
CA SER A 195 -10.51 -4.29 34.66
C SER A 195 -11.07 -3.16 33.80
N LEU A 196 -12.25 -2.65 34.18
CA LEU A 196 -12.81 -1.41 33.65
C LEU A 196 -12.93 -0.39 34.77
N VAL A 197 -12.60 0.86 34.47
CA VAL A 197 -12.87 1.97 35.37
C VAL A 197 -14.28 2.47 35.05
N GLU A 198 -15.21 2.24 35.97
CA GLU A 198 -16.62 2.49 35.73
C GLU A 198 -16.96 3.99 35.68
N SER A 199 -17.82 4.38 34.73
CA SER A 199 -18.62 5.60 34.83
C SER A 199 -19.90 5.30 35.60
N THR A 200 -20.21 6.04 36.66
CA THR A 200 -21.40 5.80 37.52
C THR A 200 -22.69 5.47 36.76
N GLY A 201 -23.39 4.36 37.08
CA GLY A 201 -24.71 4.02 36.52
C GLY A 201 -24.95 2.51 36.30
N GLU A 202 -26.13 2.16 35.76
CA GLU A 202 -26.37 0.84 35.16
C GLU A 202 -25.60 0.75 33.84
N HIS A 203 -24.80 -0.31 33.66
CA HIS A 203 -23.87 -0.40 32.54
C HIS A 203 -24.44 -1.23 31.40
N THR A 204 -24.68 -0.60 30.25
CA THR A 204 -25.03 -1.33 29.01
C THR A 204 -23.77 -1.74 28.25
N TRP A 205 -23.81 -2.86 27.51
CA TRP A 205 -22.68 -3.29 26.68
C TRP A 205 -22.30 -2.26 25.60
N SER A 206 -23.25 -1.42 25.20
CA SER A 206 -23.08 -0.33 24.24
C SER A 206 -22.35 0.89 24.81
N GLU A 207 -22.15 0.96 26.13
CA GLU A 207 -21.43 2.06 26.76
C GLU A 207 -19.93 1.79 26.76
N GLY A 208 -19.23 2.45 25.86
CA GLY A 208 -17.77 2.48 25.89
C GLY A 208 -17.19 3.09 27.17
N VAL A 209 -15.88 2.93 27.33
CA VAL A 209 -15.13 3.41 28.50
C VAL A 209 -14.02 4.36 28.07
N MET A 210 -13.59 5.20 29.01
CA MET A 210 -12.44 6.11 28.85
C MET A 210 -11.18 5.59 29.54
N ALA A 211 -11.27 4.50 30.30
CA ALA A 211 -10.12 3.88 30.94
C ALA A 211 -10.34 2.39 31.20
N ALA A 212 -9.23 1.64 31.27
CA ALA A 212 -9.23 0.21 31.53
C ALA A 212 -7.95 -0.19 32.28
N GLY A 213 -8.02 -1.29 33.03
CA GLY A 213 -6.85 -1.92 33.63
C GLY A 213 -6.04 -2.73 32.62
N PHE A 214 -4.72 -2.81 32.82
CA PHE A 214 -3.81 -3.65 32.02
C PHE A 214 -2.91 -4.51 32.94
N ASN A 215 -2.18 -5.49 32.42
CA ASN A 215 -1.22 -6.26 33.23
C ASN A 215 0.11 -5.51 33.36
N PRO A 216 0.82 -5.62 34.50
CA PRO A 216 2.17 -5.07 34.64
C PRO A 216 3.08 -5.45 33.46
N GLY A 217 3.65 -4.44 32.79
CA GLY A 217 4.56 -4.63 31.66
C GLY A 217 3.93 -4.57 30.26
N ASP A 218 2.61 -4.76 30.12
CA ASP A 218 1.92 -4.65 28.82
C ASP A 218 2.04 -3.24 28.24
N LEU A 219 1.84 -2.22 29.09
CA LEU A 219 1.95 -0.80 28.75
C LEU A 219 3.06 -0.14 29.57
N GLN A 220 3.81 0.76 28.92
CA GLN A 220 4.95 1.46 29.53
C GLN A 220 4.99 2.92 29.06
N ASN A 221 5.75 3.77 29.75
CA ASN A 221 5.96 5.16 29.36
C ASN A 221 6.89 5.27 28.13
N TRP A 222 6.34 4.97 26.96
CA TRP A 222 7.00 5.06 25.66
C TRP A 222 7.17 6.51 25.19
N LYS A 223 8.12 6.73 24.27
CA LYS A 223 8.26 8.00 23.55
C LYS A 223 6.93 8.33 22.86
N ASN A 224 6.53 9.60 22.97
CA ASN A 224 5.35 10.14 22.28
C ASN A 224 4.06 9.35 22.58
N LEU A 225 3.85 9.05 23.87
CA LEU A 225 2.77 8.19 24.37
C LEU A 225 1.38 8.55 23.82
N LYS A 226 1.06 9.85 23.66
CA LYS A 226 -0.25 10.28 23.15
C LYS A 226 -0.52 9.96 21.69
N ASP A 227 0.51 9.55 20.95
CA ASP A 227 0.41 9.11 19.56
C ASP A 227 0.40 7.57 19.42
N VAL A 228 0.52 6.85 20.54
CA VAL A 228 0.33 5.40 20.63
C VAL A 228 -1.16 5.10 20.69
N GLU A 229 -1.58 4.10 19.92
CA GLU A 229 -2.99 3.72 19.79
C GLU A 229 -3.22 2.31 20.29
N ILE A 230 -4.15 2.14 21.21
CA ILE A 230 -4.67 0.82 21.57
C ILE A 230 -5.73 0.43 20.55
N VAL A 231 -5.56 -0.74 19.94
CA VAL A 231 -6.56 -1.38 19.09
C VAL A 231 -7.16 -2.53 19.87
N ALA A 232 -8.36 -2.30 20.39
CA ALA A 232 -9.11 -3.27 21.18
C ALA A 232 -10.09 -4.04 20.31
N LEU A 233 -10.02 -5.37 20.38
CA LEU A 233 -10.97 -6.29 19.78
C LEU A 233 -12.13 -6.50 20.75
N THR A 234 -13.28 -5.92 20.40
CA THR A 234 -14.45 -5.95 21.25
C THR A 234 -15.61 -6.48 20.44
N ARG A 235 -15.98 -7.74 20.70
CA ARG A 235 -17.07 -8.42 19.98
C ARG A 235 -16.77 -8.46 18.48
N TRP A 236 -17.62 -7.84 17.66
CA TRP A 236 -17.51 -7.79 16.19
C TRP A 236 -16.86 -6.49 15.67
N ILE A 237 -16.24 -5.67 16.54
CA ILE A 237 -15.59 -4.42 16.14
C ILE A 237 -14.17 -4.31 16.67
N GLU A 238 -13.39 -3.43 16.03
CA GLU A 238 -12.18 -2.87 16.61
C GLU A 238 -12.45 -1.44 17.12
N SER A 239 -12.09 -1.17 18.37
CA SER A 239 -12.01 0.20 18.90
C SER A 239 -10.57 0.66 18.87
N ARG A 240 -10.34 1.82 18.24
CA ARG A 240 -9.03 2.46 18.10
C ARG A 240 -8.95 3.68 19.01
N SER A 241 -8.27 3.54 20.13
CA SER A 241 -8.24 4.50 21.24
C SER A 241 -6.80 4.97 21.50
N PRO A 242 -6.45 6.22 21.15
CA PRO A 242 -5.15 6.79 21.54
C PRO A 242 -5.00 6.84 23.05
N ILE A 243 -3.79 6.64 23.55
CA ILE A 243 -3.48 6.74 24.98
C ILE A 243 -3.46 8.23 25.37
N GLU A 244 -4.14 8.61 26.44
CA GLU A 244 -4.05 9.96 27.02
C GLU A 244 -3.02 10.01 28.15
N SER A 245 -3.04 9.00 29.02
CA SER A 245 -2.10 8.85 30.13
C SER A 245 -2.08 7.42 30.66
N LEU A 246 -1.05 7.09 31.44
CA LEU A 246 -0.92 5.82 32.17
C LEU A 246 -0.75 6.12 33.66
N ASP A 247 -1.49 5.40 34.50
CA ASP A 247 -1.20 5.24 35.93
C ASP A 247 -0.55 3.87 36.09
N LEU A 248 0.78 3.83 36.12
CA LEU A 248 1.54 2.57 36.18
C LEU A 248 1.44 1.89 37.54
N ASP A 249 1.22 2.64 38.62
CA ASP A 249 1.08 2.08 39.96
C ASP A 249 -0.25 1.31 40.09
N LYS A 250 -1.33 1.89 39.55
CA LYS A 250 -2.66 1.25 39.52
C LYS A 250 -2.88 0.36 38.31
N HIS A 251 -1.95 0.37 37.35
CA HIS A 251 -2.08 -0.31 36.06
C HIS A 251 -3.34 0.08 35.29
N ILE A 252 -3.61 1.39 35.21
CA ILE A 252 -4.76 1.95 34.48
C ILE A 252 -4.27 2.75 33.28
N VAL A 253 -4.84 2.46 32.10
CA VAL A 253 -4.71 3.32 30.92
C VAL A 253 -5.93 4.21 30.78
N ASN A 254 -5.70 5.50 30.56
CA ASN A 254 -6.73 6.45 30.16
C ASN A 254 -6.64 6.67 28.65
N PHE A 255 -7.78 6.65 27.96
CA PHE A 255 -7.90 6.86 26.53
C PHE A 255 -8.24 8.31 26.22
N ALA A 256 -7.67 8.86 25.15
CA ALA A 256 -8.07 10.17 24.62
C ALA A 256 -9.41 10.11 23.87
N LYS A 257 -9.84 8.91 23.46
CA LYS A 257 -11.11 8.67 22.80
C LYS A 257 -11.84 7.49 23.45
N LYS A 258 -13.12 7.70 23.75
CA LYS A 258 -14.01 6.66 24.28
C LYS A 258 -14.05 5.46 23.33
N SER A 259 -13.97 4.25 23.88
CA SER A 259 -14.24 3.05 23.08
C SER A 259 -15.68 3.08 22.55
N VAL A 260 -15.98 2.31 21.50
CA VAL A 260 -17.36 2.25 20.98
C VAL A 260 -18.24 1.45 21.93
N PHE A 261 -17.77 0.28 22.35
CA PHE A 261 -18.45 -0.60 23.30
C PHE A 261 -17.64 -0.79 24.56
N ARG A 262 -18.30 -1.29 25.58
CA ARG A 262 -17.66 -1.72 26.83
C ARG A 262 -16.61 -2.79 26.50
N LEU A 263 -15.39 -2.66 27.03
CA LEU A 263 -14.22 -3.48 26.66
C LEU A 263 -14.26 -4.88 27.28
N GLU A 264 -15.32 -5.61 26.96
CA GLU A 264 -15.60 -6.99 27.34
C GLU A 264 -15.73 -7.82 26.07
N ASP A 265 -15.17 -9.03 26.07
CA ASP A 265 -15.12 -9.90 24.90
C ASP A 265 -16.53 -10.35 24.47
N SER A 266 -17.33 -10.80 25.44
CA SER A 266 -18.74 -11.15 25.21
C SER A 266 -19.55 -11.08 26.50
N ARG A 267 -20.89 -11.09 26.36
CA ARG A 267 -21.86 -11.02 27.47
C ARG A 267 -21.67 -12.13 28.50
N THR A 268 -21.18 -13.30 28.09
CA THR A 268 -21.14 -14.51 28.91
C THR A 268 -19.73 -14.99 29.23
N SER A 269 -18.70 -14.38 28.65
CA SER A 269 -17.31 -14.82 28.83
C SER A 269 -16.76 -14.52 30.22
N GLY A 270 -17.22 -13.43 30.87
CA GLY A 270 -16.56 -12.87 32.05
C GLY A 270 -15.14 -12.35 31.77
N LYS A 271 -14.75 -12.22 30.49
CA LYS A 271 -13.42 -11.79 30.06
C LYS A 271 -13.45 -10.39 29.47
N PHE A 272 -12.40 -9.62 29.75
CA PHE A 272 -12.20 -8.34 29.10
C PHE A 272 -11.62 -8.49 27.69
N SER A 273 -11.79 -7.46 26.86
CA SER A 273 -11.36 -7.44 25.47
C SER A 273 -9.85 -7.66 25.33
N GLN A 274 -9.49 -8.29 24.21
CA GLN A 274 -8.11 -8.37 23.74
C GLN A 274 -7.68 -7.05 23.11
N TYR A 275 -6.38 -6.75 23.14
CA TYR A 275 -5.84 -5.60 22.44
C TYR A 275 -4.39 -5.78 22.00
N TRP A 276 -3.97 -4.93 21.06
CA TRP A 276 -2.58 -4.61 20.81
C TRP A 276 -2.40 -3.09 20.78
N VAL A 277 -1.16 -2.62 20.85
CA VAL A 277 -0.80 -1.22 20.67
C VAL A 277 -0.09 -1.02 19.33
N GLU A 278 -0.36 0.08 18.66
CA GLU A 278 0.31 0.51 17.43
C GLU A 278 1.08 1.83 17.66
N ASN A 279 2.06 2.09 16.80
CA ASN A 279 2.90 3.30 16.79
C ASN A 279 3.85 3.44 18.00
N VAL A 280 4.33 2.34 18.56
CA VAL A 280 5.33 2.37 19.64
C VAL A 280 6.74 2.50 19.03
N PHE A 281 7.43 3.61 19.30
CA PHE A 281 8.78 3.86 18.77
C PHE A 281 9.78 2.78 19.19
N GLU A 282 9.71 2.35 20.44
CA GLU A 282 10.56 1.31 21.03
C GLU A 282 10.34 -0.06 20.39
N ALA A 283 9.20 -0.26 19.71
CA ALA A 283 8.90 -1.46 18.94
C ALA A 283 9.43 -1.41 17.49
N LEU A 284 10.07 -0.32 17.06
CA LEU A 284 10.75 -0.22 15.76
C LEU A 284 12.08 -1.01 15.79
N LYS A 285 11.99 -2.32 15.52
CA LYS A 285 13.13 -3.25 15.66
C LYS A 285 13.38 -4.11 14.43
N GLU A 286 12.32 -4.55 13.78
CA GLU A 286 12.39 -5.51 12.68
C GLU A 286 12.37 -4.83 11.31
N SER A 287 12.96 -5.49 10.32
CA SER A 287 12.87 -5.08 8.92
C SER A 287 11.42 -4.85 8.49
N HIS A 288 11.19 -3.84 7.65
CA HIS A 288 9.88 -3.46 7.14
C HIS A 288 8.87 -2.97 8.18
N GLN A 289 9.31 -2.61 9.38
CA GLN A 289 8.49 -1.82 10.29
C GLN A 289 8.66 -0.32 10.02
N TRP A 290 7.62 0.45 10.33
CA TRP A 290 7.67 1.91 10.28
C TRP A 290 6.96 2.56 11.47
N TYR A 291 7.41 3.77 11.80
CA TYR A 291 6.92 4.59 12.89
C TYR A 291 6.77 6.04 12.41
N LEU A 292 5.67 6.69 12.82
CA LEU A 292 5.44 8.11 12.58
C LEU A 292 5.37 8.84 13.92
N ASP A 293 6.31 9.76 14.13
CA ASP A 293 6.28 10.74 15.21
C ASP A 293 5.50 11.96 14.74
N ARG A 294 4.21 12.06 15.09
CA ARG A 294 3.40 13.20 14.65
C ARG A 294 3.80 14.52 15.33
N ASN A 295 4.37 14.47 16.53
CA ASN A 295 4.76 15.67 17.27
C ASN A 295 6.02 16.30 16.70
N GLU A 296 6.98 15.47 16.27
CA GLU A 296 8.20 15.94 15.60
C GLU A 296 8.01 16.08 14.08
N GLY A 297 6.98 15.44 13.51
CA GLY A 297 6.79 15.34 12.06
C GLY A 297 7.80 14.41 11.41
N MET A 298 8.24 13.37 12.10
CA MET A 298 9.30 12.48 11.63
C MET A 298 8.74 11.10 11.26
N LEU A 299 9.00 10.66 10.05
CA LEU A 299 8.67 9.32 9.59
C LEU A 299 9.94 8.48 9.51
N TYR A 300 9.89 7.26 10.04
CA TYR A 300 10.98 6.30 10.04
C TYR A 300 10.50 4.97 9.48
N PHE A 301 11.34 4.29 8.69
CA PHE A 301 11.16 2.85 8.43
C PHE A 301 12.50 2.12 8.40
N ILE A 302 12.47 0.84 8.78
CA ILE A 302 13.62 -0.06 8.70
C ILE A 302 13.56 -0.75 7.32
N PRO A 303 14.56 -0.55 6.44
CA PRO A 303 14.59 -1.20 5.13
C PRO A 303 14.88 -2.70 5.25
N GLU A 304 14.50 -3.47 4.23
CA GLU A 304 15.15 -4.76 3.98
C GLU A 304 16.64 -4.55 3.64
N LYS A 305 17.48 -5.57 3.84
CA LYS A 305 18.91 -5.46 3.55
C LYS A 305 19.14 -5.07 2.07
N GLY A 306 19.75 -3.91 1.86
CA GLY A 306 20.04 -3.37 0.53
C GLY A 306 18.88 -2.60 -0.11
N GLU A 307 17.72 -2.49 0.54
CA GLU A 307 16.56 -1.78 0.01
C GLU A 307 16.78 -0.26 0.02
N THR A 308 16.44 0.36 -1.11
CA THR A 308 16.31 1.82 -1.25
C THR A 308 14.83 2.21 -1.40
N PRO A 309 14.38 3.32 -0.79
CA PRO A 309 13.05 3.86 -1.01
C PRO A 309 12.96 4.45 -2.42
N GLY A 310 12.56 3.62 -3.39
CA GLY A 310 12.31 4.09 -4.75
C GLY A 310 10.99 4.84 -4.81
N SER A 311 9.89 4.12 -4.60
CA SER A 311 8.55 4.69 -4.47
C SER A 311 8.04 4.53 -3.05
N VAL A 312 7.83 5.64 -2.35
CA VAL A 312 7.20 5.63 -1.03
C VAL A 312 5.97 6.51 -1.05
N HIS A 313 4.85 5.96 -0.61
CA HIS A 313 3.60 6.69 -0.48
C HIS A 313 2.82 6.27 0.76
N ALA A 314 2.05 7.21 1.29
CA ALA A 314 1.20 6.99 2.44
C ALA A 314 -0.26 7.17 2.05
N MET A 315 -1.13 6.29 2.54
CA MET A 315 -2.57 6.43 2.32
C MET A 315 -3.14 7.40 3.36
N LEU A 316 -3.83 8.43 2.88
CA LEU A 316 -4.57 9.35 3.73
C LEU A 316 -5.62 8.58 4.54
N ARG A 317 -5.75 8.95 5.81
CA ARG A 317 -6.91 8.54 6.61
C ARG A 317 -8.04 9.52 6.30
N HIS A 318 -9.18 9.00 5.87
CA HIS A 318 -10.47 9.71 5.97
C HIS A 318 -11.04 9.56 7.37
#